data_AF-A0A5Q4GN72-F1
#
_entry.id   AF-A0A5Q4GN72-F1
#
_cell.length_a   1.000
_cell.length_b   1.000
_cell.length_c   1.000
_cell.angle_alpha   90.00
_cell.angle_beta   90.00
_cell.angle_gamma   90.00
#
_symmetry.space_group_name_H-M   'P 1'
#
loop_
_entity.id
_entity.type
_entity.pdbx_description
1 polymer ?
#
loop_
_entity_poly.entity_id
_entity_poly.type
_entity_poly.pdbx_seq_one_letter_code
_entity_poly.pdbx_strand_id
1 'polypeptide(L)'
;MHHASQVWVDFVAGRAPRPGDPADRAALIDFFVRLYRQPDATCSSQVSAQQERLQRDLAFLVRVDVLDAGRAGLLAGLGERLCPDRVWVGYDYVDPLAKNFILSGTTAVAIDVEALLGPVVLGAGLAKARLRWPFDPTREVLTRLADDFGRDLRPQAEWAELCFLAEYCKQKVLQGKPGYLRLDAFDRMLEGHV
;
A
#
# COMPACT_ATOMS: atom_id res chain seq x y z
N MET A 1 -15.94 15.19 20.84
CA MET A 1 -14.97 16.28 21.02
C MET A 1 -13.65 15.82 20.43
N HIS A 2 -13.34 16.17 19.18
CA HIS A 2 -12.03 15.88 18.59
C HIS A 2 -11.13 17.09 18.82
N HIS A 3 -10.16 16.97 19.72
CA HIS A 3 -9.04 17.91 19.73
C HIS A 3 -8.23 17.63 18.47
N ALA A 4 -8.17 18.61 17.56
CA ALA A 4 -7.21 18.58 16.47
C ALA A 4 -5.82 18.75 17.08
N SER A 5 -5.11 17.64 17.25
CA SER A 5 -3.69 17.66 17.62
C SER A 5 -2.94 18.41 16.52
N GLN A 6 -2.44 19.61 16.83
CA GLN A 6 -1.59 20.34 15.90
C GLN A 6 -0.18 19.77 15.99
N VAL A 7 0.37 19.34 14.86
CA VAL A 7 1.76 18.91 14.74
C VAL A 7 2.54 20.03 14.07
N TRP A 8 3.63 20.47 14.72
CA TRP A 8 4.56 21.42 14.15
C TRP A 8 5.65 20.62 13.42
N VAL A 9 5.87 20.93 12.15
CA VAL A 9 6.87 20.29 11.30
C VAL A 9 7.77 21.34 10.68
N ASP A 10 9.01 20.95 10.37
CA ASP A 10 9.93 21.82 9.67
C ASP A 10 9.51 22.03 8.22
N PHE A 11 9.74 23.25 7.72
CA PHE A 11 9.52 23.56 6.32
C PHE A 11 10.57 22.86 5.44
N VAL A 12 10.10 22.11 4.44
CA VAL A 12 10.96 21.43 3.46
C VAL A 12 10.95 22.21 2.15
N ALA A 13 12.07 22.87 1.84
CA ALA A 13 12.26 23.53 0.56
C ALA A 13 12.46 22.50 -0.57
N GLY A 14 11.79 22.69 -1.69
CA GLY A 14 11.91 21.81 -2.85
C GLY A 14 10.81 22.02 -3.89
N ARG A 15 10.64 21.03 -4.76
CA ARG A 15 9.57 21.01 -5.78
C ARG A 15 8.76 19.73 -5.68
N ALA A 16 7.53 19.75 -6.21
CA ALA A 16 6.78 18.51 -6.38
C ALA A 16 7.52 17.55 -7.34
N PRO A 17 7.53 16.24 -7.07
CA PRO A 17 8.00 15.26 -8.03
C PRO A 17 7.08 15.20 -9.25
N ARG A 18 7.67 14.86 -10.39
CA ARG A 18 7.01 14.53 -11.64
C ARG A 18 7.21 13.03 -11.85
N PRO A 19 6.25 12.16 -11.47
CA PRO A 19 6.40 10.71 -11.59
C PRO A 19 6.67 10.18 -13.01
N GLY A 20 6.57 11.02 -14.06
CA GLY A 20 7.00 10.70 -15.41
C GLY A 20 8.51 10.82 -15.65
N ASP A 21 9.21 11.61 -14.85
CA ASP A 21 10.64 11.90 -14.95
C ASP A 21 11.47 10.79 -14.29
N PRO A 22 12.42 10.14 -14.99
CA PRO A 22 13.23 9.06 -14.42
C PRO A 22 13.96 9.42 -13.12
N ALA A 23 14.46 10.64 -12.98
CA ALA A 23 15.18 11.05 -11.77
C ALA A 23 14.23 11.14 -10.56
N ASP A 24 13.01 11.65 -10.79
CA ASP A 24 11.99 11.76 -9.75
C ASP A 24 11.45 10.38 -9.35
N ARG A 25 11.32 9.46 -10.31
CA ARG A 25 10.96 8.05 -10.05
C ARG A 25 11.98 7.39 -9.13
N ALA A 26 13.26 7.54 -9.43
CA ALA A 26 14.33 6.97 -8.60
C ALA A 26 14.26 7.50 -7.17
N ALA A 27 14.03 8.81 -6.97
CA ALA A 27 13.87 9.41 -5.65
C ALA A 27 12.65 8.85 -4.87
N LEU A 28 11.53 8.60 -5.55
CA LEU A 28 10.32 8.01 -4.97
C LEU A 28 10.51 6.52 -4.60
N ILE A 29 11.23 5.77 -5.41
CA ILE A 29 11.61 4.38 -5.09
C ILE A 29 12.56 4.34 -3.89
N ASP A 30 13.56 5.22 -3.89
CA ASP A 30 14.50 5.40 -2.77
C ASP A 30 13.79 5.69 -1.45
N PHE A 31 12.69 6.47 -1.48
CA PHE A 31 11.88 6.72 -0.30
C PHE A 31 11.35 5.42 0.32
N PHE A 32 10.70 4.56 -0.48
CA PHE A 32 10.17 3.29 0.02
C PHE A 32 11.27 2.34 0.49
N VAL A 33 12.39 2.25 -0.23
CA VAL A 33 13.54 1.45 0.20
C VAL A 33 14.09 1.93 1.55
N ARG A 34 14.21 3.25 1.75
CA ARG A 34 14.67 3.84 3.01
C ARG A 34 13.68 3.66 4.16
N LEU A 35 12.39 3.65 3.86
CA LEU A 35 11.33 3.44 4.84
C LEU A 35 11.29 1.97 5.28
N TYR A 36 11.25 1.03 4.35
CA TYR A 36 11.10 -0.40 4.63
C TYR A 36 12.41 -1.10 5.05
N ARG A 37 13.56 -0.41 5.03
CA ARG A 37 14.82 -0.93 5.62
C ARG A 37 14.96 -0.66 7.12
N GLN A 38 14.11 0.17 7.72
CA GLN A 38 14.20 0.52 9.15
C GLN A 38 14.02 -0.72 10.05
N PRO A 39 14.59 -0.79 11.25
CA PRO A 39 14.52 -2.00 12.09
C PRO A 39 13.07 -2.41 12.35
N ASP A 40 12.73 -3.60 11.83
CA ASP A 40 11.37 -4.13 11.77
C ASP A 40 11.38 -5.57 12.29
N ALA A 41 10.22 -6.08 12.65
CA ALA A 41 10.04 -7.45 13.07
C ALA A 41 9.17 -8.21 12.07
N THR A 42 9.33 -9.53 12.02
CA THR A 42 8.36 -10.40 11.38
C THR A 42 7.31 -10.85 12.41
N CYS A 43 6.02 -10.76 12.09
CA CYS A 43 4.91 -11.05 12.99
C CYS A 43 3.91 -12.03 12.36
N SER A 44 3.48 -13.06 13.09
CA SER A 44 2.44 -14.00 12.63
C SER A 44 1.03 -13.57 13.04
N SER A 45 0.84 -12.93 14.19
CA SER A 45 -0.50 -12.52 14.66
C SER A 45 -1.14 -11.46 13.77
N GLN A 46 -0.34 -10.63 13.10
CA GLN A 46 -0.82 -9.64 12.12
C GLN A 46 -1.37 -10.30 10.84
N VAL A 47 -0.90 -11.50 10.51
CA VAL A 47 -1.41 -12.27 9.36
C VAL A 47 -2.89 -12.60 9.56
N SER A 48 -3.23 -13.26 10.67
CA SER A 48 -4.61 -13.66 10.96
C SER A 48 -5.55 -12.45 11.02
N ALA A 49 -5.15 -11.38 11.73
CA ALA A 49 -5.96 -10.18 11.86
C ALA A 49 -6.23 -9.50 10.51
N GLN A 50 -5.23 -9.41 9.65
CA GLN A 50 -5.36 -8.79 8.33
C GLN A 50 -6.16 -9.68 7.37
N GLN A 51 -6.00 -11.01 7.46
CA GLN A 51 -6.80 -11.95 6.69
C GLN A 51 -8.29 -11.88 7.07
N GLU A 52 -8.62 -11.86 8.36
CA GLU A 52 -10.00 -11.66 8.83
C GLU A 52 -10.58 -10.31 8.37
N ARG A 53 -9.74 -9.27 8.34
CA ARG A 53 -10.13 -7.96 7.82
C ARG A 53 -10.44 -8.02 6.32
N LEU A 54 -9.60 -8.67 5.52
CA LEU A 54 -9.83 -8.88 4.10
C LEU A 54 -11.20 -9.56 3.87
N GLN A 55 -11.49 -10.64 4.61
CA GLN A 55 -12.78 -11.34 4.48
C GLN A 55 -13.97 -10.43 4.82
N ARG A 56 -13.87 -9.63 5.89
CA ARG A 56 -14.92 -8.65 6.25
C ARG A 56 -15.09 -7.55 5.21
N ASP A 57 -14.01 -7.09 4.61
CA ASP A 57 -14.04 -6.03 3.62
C ASP A 57 -14.62 -6.53 2.29
N LEU A 58 -14.26 -7.75 1.85
CA LEU A 58 -14.90 -8.40 0.69
C LEU A 58 -16.40 -8.63 0.94
N ALA A 59 -16.79 -9.14 2.10
CA ALA A 59 -18.20 -9.33 2.46
C ALA A 59 -18.98 -8.01 2.52
N PHE A 60 -18.33 -6.90 2.93
CA PHE A 60 -18.93 -5.58 2.84
C PHE A 60 -19.16 -5.18 1.38
N LEU A 61 -18.16 -5.35 0.50
CA LEU A 61 -18.25 -4.98 -0.91
C LEU A 61 -19.33 -5.77 -1.66
N VAL A 62 -19.59 -7.02 -1.28
CA VAL A 62 -20.72 -7.80 -1.79
C VAL A 62 -22.05 -7.20 -1.34
N ARG A 63 -22.18 -6.85 -0.05
CA ARG A 63 -23.43 -6.32 0.52
C ARG A 63 -23.87 -4.98 -0.06
N VAL A 64 -22.93 -4.20 -0.57
CA VAL A 64 -23.19 -2.91 -1.21
C VAL A 64 -23.17 -2.99 -2.74
N ASP A 65 -23.27 -4.19 -3.31
CA ASP A 65 -23.31 -4.47 -4.75
C ASP A 65 -22.11 -3.93 -5.55
N VAL A 66 -20.94 -3.82 -4.91
CA VAL A 66 -19.68 -3.44 -5.57
C VAL A 66 -18.97 -4.64 -6.17
N LEU A 67 -19.11 -5.81 -5.54
CA LEU A 67 -18.63 -7.10 -6.06
C LEU A 67 -19.79 -8.09 -6.07
N ASP A 68 -19.84 -8.98 -7.05
CA ASP A 68 -20.70 -10.16 -6.96
C ASP A 68 -20.07 -11.22 -6.04
N ALA A 69 -20.90 -12.14 -5.54
CA ALA A 69 -20.47 -13.17 -4.59
C ALA A 69 -19.44 -14.13 -5.18
N GLY A 70 -19.52 -14.45 -6.48
CA GLY A 70 -18.58 -15.34 -7.14
C GLY A 70 -17.18 -14.73 -7.20
N ARG A 71 -17.10 -13.47 -7.63
CA ARG A 71 -15.86 -12.70 -7.67
C ARG A 71 -15.25 -12.49 -6.28
N ALA A 72 -16.06 -12.19 -5.27
CA ALA A 72 -15.59 -12.10 -3.90
C ALA A 72 -15.05 -13.44 -3.39
N GLY A 73 -15.67 -14.57 -3.75
CA GLY A 73 -15.18 -15.91 -3.44
C GLY A 73 -13.82 -16.22 -4.08
N LEU A 74 -13.63 -15.85 -5.35
CA LEU A 74 -12.33 -15.98 -6.04
C LEU A 74 -11.23 -15.16 -5.35
N LEU A 75 -11.54 -13.91 -4.99
CA LEU A 75 -10.60 -13.04 -4.28
C LEU A 75 -10.29 -13.55 -2.87
N ALA A 76 -11.28 -14.06 -2.14
CA ALA A 76 -11.07 -14.65 -0.83
C ALA A 76 -10.14 -15.88 -0.91
N GLY A 77 -10.41 -16.78 -1.85
CA GLY A 77 -9.55 -17.95 -2.09
C GLY A 77 -8.16 -17.58 -2.58
N LEU A 78 -8.01 -16.51 -3.37
CA LEU A 78 -6.69 -15.98 -3.73
C LEU A 78 -5.96 -15.45 -2.48
N GLY A 79 -6.66 -14.70 -1.62
CA GLY A 79 -6.11 -14.19 -0.37
C GLY A 79 -5.60 -15.30 0.53
N GLU A 80 -6.32 -16.42 0.65
CA GLU A 80 -5.88 -17.61 1.39
C GLU A 80 -4.60 -18.24 0.80
N ARG A 81 -4.50 -18.35 -0.53
CA ARG A 81 -3.32 -18.92 -1.19
C ARG A 81 -2.08 -18.03 -1.09
N LEU A 82 -2.26 -16.72 -1.16
CA LEU A 82 -1.17 -15.74 -1.06
C LEU A 82 -0.78 -15.43 0.39
N CYS A 83 -1.60 -15.81 1.36
CA CYS A 83 -1.39 -15.50 2.77
C CYS A 83 -0.08 -16.12 3.29
N PRO A 84 0.93 -15.33 3.69
CA PRO A 84 2.19 -15.86 4.18
C PRO A 84 2.08 -16.25 5.67
N ASP A 85 2.90 -17.18 6.14
CA ASP A 85 2.94 -17.57 7.56
C ASP A 85 3.39 -16.43 8.50
N ARG A 86 4.22 -15.53 7.97
CA ARG A 86 4.80 -14.39 8.68
C ARG A 86 4.89 -13.20 7.74
N VAL A 87 4.70 -12.01 8.30
CA VAL A 87 4.83 -10.75 7.56
C VAL A 87 5.81 -9.82 8.22
N TRP A 88 6.53 -9.05 7.42
CA TRP A 88 7.27 -7.88 7.85
C TRP A 88 6.30 -6.80 8.31
N VAL A 89 6.54 -6.29 9.52
CA VAL A 89 5.81 -5.18 10.11
C VAL A 89 6.76 -4.04 10.44
N GLY A 90 6.34 -2.82 10.15
CA GLY A 90 7.17 -1.63 10.30
C GLY A 90 6.36 -0.36 10.10
N TYR A 91 7.04 0.68 9.63
CA TYR A 91 6.38 1.92 9.21
C TYR A 91 6.02 1.87 7.72
N ASP A 92 4.77 2.19 7.40
CA ASP A 92 4.28 2.29 6.03
C ASP A 92 3.65 3.66 5.76
N TYR A 93 3.91 4.21 4.57
CA TYR A 93 3.37 5.49 4.14
C TYR A 93 2.17 5.28 3.22
N VAL A 94 0.97 5.34 3.78
CA VAL A 94 -0.26 4.84 3.14
C VAL A 94 -0.97 5.85 2.24
N ASP A 95 -0.42 7.05 2.03
CA ASP A 95 -0.91 8.01 1.01
C ASP A 95 0.21 8.54 0.10
N PRO A 96 0.83 7.67 -0.71
CA PRO A 96 1.94 8.06 -1.56
C PRO A 96 1.46 8.76 -2.84
N LEU A 97 0.61 9.78 -2.74
CA LEU A 97 0.27 10.62 -3.89
C LEU A 97 1.43 11.57 -4.18
N ALA A 98 1.75 11.82 -5.45
CA ALA A 98 2.87 12.69 -5.83
C ALA A 98 2.83 14.08 -5.17
N LYS A 99 1.63 14.62 -4.95
CA LYS A 99 1.41 15.89 -4.25
C LYS A 99 1.79 15.88 -2.75
N ASN A 100 1.91 14.70 -2.14
CA ASN A 100 2.29 14.51 -0.75
C ASN A 100 3.81 14.30 -0.59
N PHE A 101 4.57 14.54 -1.67
CA PHE A 101 6.03 14.50 -1.66
C PHE A 101 6.61 15.83 -2.12
N ILE A 102 7.75 16.17 -1.53
CA ILE A 102 8.64 17.25 -1.98
C ILE A 102 10.00 16.64 -2.32
N LEU A 103 10.53 16.97 -3.48
CA LEU A 103 11.91 16.69 -3.85
C LEU A 103 12.81 17.81 -3.35
N SER A 104 13.66 17.48 -2.38
CA SER A 104 14.74 18.32 -1.91
C SER A 104 16.05 17.75 -2.46
N GLY A 105 16.56 18.37 -3.53
CA GLY A 105 17.64 17.79 -4.33
C GLY A 105 17.22 16.46 -4.97
N THR A 106 17.91 15.37 -4.64
CA THR A 106 17.61 14.01 -5.10
C THR A 106 16.79 13.18 -4.12
N THR A 107 16.38 13.76 -2.99
CA THR A 107 15.65 13.05 -1.93
C THR A 107 14.17 13.41 -1.98
N ALA A 108 13.31 12.39 -2.04
CA ALA A 108 11.88 12.55 -1.81
C ALA A 108 11.57 12.57 -0.31
N VAL A 109 10.82 13.59 0.10
CA VAL A 109 10.35 13.80 1.48
C VAL A 109 8.83 13.78 1.48
N ALA A 110 8.25 12.87 2.25
CA ALA A 110 6.81 12.83 2.49
C ALA A 110 6.41 13.94 3.48
N ILE A 111 5.36 14.70 3.17
CA ILE A 111 4.94 15.88 3.97
C ILE A 111 3.64 15.67 4.76
N ASP A 112 2.82 14.68 4.38
CA ASP A 112 1.55 14.35 5.05
C ASP A 112 1.82 13.29 6.14
N VAL A 113 2.40 13.71 7.27
CA VAL A 113 2.97 12.80 8.29
C VAL A 113 1.93 11.88 8.94
N GLU A 114 0.66 12.26 8.96
CA GLU A 114 -0.46 11.44 9.42
C GLU A 114 -0.67 10.17 8.58
N ALA A 115 -0.16 10.15 7.34
CA ALA A 115 -0.21 8.99 6.48
C ALA A 115 0.93 8.00 6.77
N LEU A 116 1.86 8.32 7.67
CA LEU A 116 2.86 7.39 8.17
C LEU A 116 2.26 6.57 9.33
N LEU A 117 1.99 5.30 9.06
CA LEU A 117 1.45 4.37 10.04
C LEU A 117 2.53 3.41 10.50
N GLY A 118 2.53 3.03 11.77
CA GLY A 118 3.42 2.00 12.29
C GLY A 118 3.18 1.71 13.77
N PRO A 119 3.47 0.49 14.24
CA PRO A 119 3.87 -0.69 13.47
C PRO A 119 2.67 -1.34 12.74
N VAL A 120 2.77 -1.54 11.42
CA VAL A 120 1.74 -2.17 10.57
C VAL A 120 2.37 -3.14 9.56
N VAL A 121 1.57 -4.02 8.97
CA VAL A 121 2.00 -4.86 7.83
C VAL A 121 2.48 -3.95 6.69
N LEU A 122 3.70 -4.19 6.21
CA LEU A 122 4.26 -3.41 5.11
C LEU A 122 3.65 -3.79 3.76
N GLY A 123 3.39 -2.79 2.93
CA GLY A 123 3.08 -2.96 1.51
C GLY A 123 1.86 -2.19 1.03
N ALA A 124 1.01 -1.67 1.93
CA ALA A 124 -0.18 -0.90 1.57
C ALA A 124 0.20 0.41 0.84
N GLY A 125 1.28 1.07 1.28
CA GLY A 125 1.83 2.23 0.59
C GLY A 125 2.27 1.86 -0.83
N LEU A 126 3.07 0.81 -0.98
CA LEU A 126 3.57 0.36 -2.29
C LEU A 126 2.42 -0.04 -3.24
N ALA A 127 1.41 -0.75 -2.74
CA ALA A 127 0.23 -1.12 -3.51
C ALA A 127 -0.56 0.12 -3.99
N LYS A 128 -0.71 1.13 -3.13
CA LYS A 128 -1.34 2.39 -3.52
C LYS A 128 -0.51 3.18 -4.52
N ALA A 129 0.82 3.14 -4.41
CA ALA A 129 1.71 3.77 -5.37
C ALA A 129 1.56 3.11 -6.75
N ARG A 130 1.59 1.77 -6.82
CA ARG A 130 1.30 0.98 -8.03
C ARG A 130 -0.02 1.37 -8.68
N LEU A 131 -1.05 1.59 -7.87
CA LEU A 131 -2.39 1.97 -8.33
C LEU A 131 -2.50 3.42 -8.83
N ARG A 132 -1.64 4.34 -8.37
CA ARG A 132 -1.83 5.79 -8.53
C ARG A 132 -0.73 6.49 -9.33
N TRP A 133 0.44 5.87 -9.47
CA TRP A 133 1.55 6.42 -10.24
C TRP A 133 1.50 5.95 -11.69
N PRO A 134 2.12 6.69 -12.63
CA PRO A 134 2.23 6.29 -14.03
C PRO A 134 3.30 5.21 -14.26
N PHE A 135 3.85 4.62 -13.19
CA PHE A 135 4.84 3.56 -13.22
C PHE A 135 4.62 2.64 -12.01
N ASP A 136 5.07 1.39 -12.12
CA ASP A 136 5.01 0.42 -11.03
C ASP A 136 6.34 0.39 -10.25
N PRO A 137 6.38 0.89 -9.00
CA PRO A 137 7.61 0.87 -8.19
C PRO A 137 7.90 -0.51 -7.58
N THR A 138 6.94 -1.44 -7.61
CA THR A 138 6.89 -2.62 -6.73
C THR A 138 8.11 -3.51 -6.91
N ARG A 139 8.39 -3.91 -8.15
CA ARG A 139 9.51 -4.82 -8.45
C ARG A 139 10.84 -4.24 -8.01
N GLU A 140 11.11 -2.98 -8.31
CA GLU A 140 12.40 -2.35 -8.01
C GLU A 140 12.60 -2.18 -6.49
N VAL A 141 11.55 -1.74 -5.77
CA VAL A 141 11.59 -1.64 -4.30
C VAL A 141 11.87 -3.00 -3.66
N LEU A 142 11.11 -4.03 -4.06
CA LEU A 142 11.25 -5.37 -3.48
C LEU A 142 12.61 -6.01 -3.79
N THR A 143 13.11 -5.85 -5.03
CA THR A 143 14.45 -6.33 -5.41
C THR A 143 15.53 -5.66 -4.57
N ARG A 144 15.51 -4.32 -4.43
CA ARG A 144 16.53 -3.62 -3.64
C ARG A 144 16.46 -3.97 -2.16
N LEU A 145 15.27 -4.16 -1.59
CA LEU A 145 15.14 -4.62 -0.21
C LEU A 145 15.74 -6.01 0.00
N ALA A 146 15.47 -6.94 -0.92
CA ALA A 146 16.02 -8.29 -0.85
C ALA A 146 17.54 -8.30 -1.04
N ASP A 147 18.04 -7.66 -2.09
CA ASP A 147 19.43 -7.76 -2.52
C ASP A 147 20.37 -6.90 -1.65
N ASP A 148 19.97 -5.66 -1.31
CA ASP A 148 20.84 -4.72 -0.59
C ASP A 148 20.73 -4.86 0.94
N PHE A 149 19.59 -5.37 1.44
CA PHE A 149 19.28 -5.39 2.88
C PHE A 149 18.86 -6.75 3.42
N GLY A 150 18.79 -7.80 2.59
CA GLY A 150 18.35 -9.13 3.02
C GLY A 150 16.88 -9.20 3.46
N ARG A 151 16.07 -8.21 3.05
CA ARG A 151 14.67 -8.06 3.44
C ARG A 151 13.74 -8.47 2.31
N ASP A 152 13.31 -9.72 2.35
CA ASP A 152 12.43 -10.23 1.32
C ASP A 152 10.96 -10.03 1.68
N LEU A 153 10.35 -8.99 1.09
CA LEU A 153 8.91 -8.70 1.18
C LEU A 153 8.12 -9.33 0.02
N ARG A 154 8.78 -9.97 -0.95
CA ARG A 154 8.11 -10.59 -2.10
C ARG A 154 7.02 -11.60 -1.69
N PRO A 155 7.23 -12.45 -0.66
CA PRO A 155 6.21 -13.42 -0.25
C PRO A 155 4.89 -12.80 0.26
N GLN A 156 4.90 -11.55 0.74
CA GLN A 156 3.69 -10.90 1.26
C GLN A 156 3.11 -9.84 0.31
N ALA A 157 3.84 -9.45 -0.73
CA ALA A 157 3.53 -8.24 -1.50
C ALA A 157 2.14 -8.29 -2.16
N GLU A 158 1.83 -9.38 -2.87
CA GLU A 158 0.54 -9.54 -3.55
C GLU A 158 -0.61 -9.71 -2.56
N TRP A 159 -0.38 -10.43 -1.44
CA TRP A 159 -1.37 -10.54 -0.38
C TRP A 159 -1.67 -9.16 0.28
N ALA A 160 -0.63 -8.37 0.54
CA ALA A 160 -0.78 -7.01 1.09
C ALA A 160 -1.51 -6.09 0.10
N GLU A 161 -1.26 -6.22 -1.20
CA GLU A 161 -2.00 -5.50 -2.24
C GLU A 161 -3.49 -5.85 -2.26
N LEU A 162 -3.83 -7.14 -2.17
CA LEU A 162 -5.22 -7.58 -2.11
C LEU A 162 -5.93 -7.00 -0.87
N CYS A 163 -5.28 -7.08 0.29
CA CYS A 163 -5.80 -6.50 1.54
C CYS A 163 -6.03 -5.00 1.38
N PHE A 164 -5.06 -4.28 0.81
CA PHE A 164 -5.18 -2.86 0.53
C PHE A 164 -6.34 -2.54 -0.42
N LEU A 165 -6.50 -3.27 -1.52
CA LEU A 165 -7.55 -3.00 -2.51
C LEU A 165 -8.96 -3.18 -1.94
N ALA A 166 -9.18 -4.23 -1.14
CA ALA A 166 -10.44 -4.46 -0.44
C ALA A 166 -10.76 -3.31 0.52
N GLU A 167 -9.79 -2.93 1.37
CA GLU A 167 -9.93 -1.80 2.28
C GLU A 167 -10.19 -0.49 1.52
N TYR A 168 -9.40 -0.22 0.47
CA TYR A 168 -9.49 0.99 -0.33
C TYR A 168 -10.87 1.15 -0.96
N CYS A 169 -11.38 0.10 -1.61
CA CYS A 169 -12.70 0.13 -2.23
C CYS A 169 -13.79 0.37 -1.17
N LYS A 170 -13.73 -0.32 -0.03
CA LYS A 170 -14.64 -0.09 1.10
C LYS A 170 -14.61 1.36 1.57
N GLN A 171 -13.42 1.94 1.77
CA GLN A 171 -13.28 3.33 2.16
C GLN A 171 -13.91 4.28 1.12
N LYS A 172 -13.76 4.00 -0.19
CA LYS A 172 -14.38 4.84 -1.24
C LYS A 172 -15.90 4.73 -1.27
N VAL A 173 -16.47 3.57 -1.00
CA VAL A 173 -17.92 3.43 -0.79
C VAL A 173 -18.37 4.28 0.39
N LEU A 174 -17.73 4.13 1.55
CA LEU A 174 -18.11 4.85 2.77
C LEU A 174 -17.96 6.37 2.65
N GLN A 175 -17.05 6.84 1.79
CA GLN A 175 -16.84 8.25 1.48
C GLN A 175 -17.82 8.81 0.41
N GLY A 176 -18.72 7.98 -0.14
CA GLY A 176 -19.60 8.38 -1.25
C GLY A 176 -18.85 8.69 -2.54
N LYS A 177 -17.73 7.99 -2.79
CA LYS A 177 -16.81 8.23 -3.91
C LYS A 177 -16.74 7.03 -4.88
N PRO A 178 -17.87 6.58 -5.48
CA PRO A 178 -17.90 5.38 -6.32
C PRO A 178 -17.03 5.48 -7.57
N GLY A 179 -16.85 6.68 -8.15
CA GLY A 179 -15.94 6.89 -9.29
C GLY A 179 -14.45 6.66 -8.99
N TYR A 180 -14.11 6.42 -7.72
CA TYR A 180 -12.75 6.09 -7.29
C TYR A 180 -12.57 4.60 -7.00
N LEU A 181 -13.58 3.76 -7.21
CA LEU A 181 -13.42 2.31 -7.15
C LEU A 181 -12.44 1.84 -8.23
N ARG A 182 -11.75 0.73 -7.95
CA ARG A 182 -10.67 0.17 -8.78
C ARG A 182 -10.90 -1.30 -8.99
N LEU A 183 -12.06 -1.63 -9.55
CA LEU A 183 -12.45 -3.02 -9.78
C LEU A 183 -11.54 -3.69 -10.80
N ASP A 184 -11.05 -2.94 -11.79
CA ASP A 184 -10.03 -3.41 -12.74
C ASP A 184 -8.76 -3.95 -12.06
N ALA A 185 -8.40 -3.44 -10.87
CA ALA A 185 -7.26 -3.93 -10.12
C ALA A 185 -7.51 -5.34 -9.56
N PHE A 186 -8.73 -5.65 -9.11
CA PHE A 186 -9.08 -7.01 -8.71
C PHE A 186 -9.05 -7.98 -9.90
N ASP A 187 -9.50 -7.56 -11.09
CA ASP A 187 -9.47 -8.40 -12.29
C ASP A 187 -8.03 -8.76 -12.67
N ARG A 188 -7.14 -7.76 -12.72
CA ARG A 188 -5.71 -7.99 -12.99
C ARG A 188 -5.06 -8.95 -12.00
N MET A 189 -5.43 -8.88 -10.73
CA MET A 189 -4.92 -9.83 -9.73
C MET A 189 -5.42 -11.24 -10.02
N LEU A 190 -6.72 -11.43 -10.29
CA LEU A 190 -7.25 -12.75 -10.60
C LEU A 190 -6.62 -13.35 -11.86
N GLU A 191 -6.52 -12.58 -12.94
CA GLU A 191 -5.92 -13.00 -14.22
C GLU A 191 -4.46 -13.49 -14.08
N GLY A 192 -3.70 -12.94 -13.13
CA GLY A 192 -2.33 -13.39 -12.86
C GLY A 192 -2.22 -14.76 -12.18
N HIS A 193 -3.34 -15.36 -11.74
CA HIS A 193 -3.38 -16.58 -10.93
C HIS A 193 -4.45 -17.60 -11.39
N VAL A 194 -4.97 -17.47 -12.62
CA VAL A 194 -5.80 -18.48 -13.29
C VAL A 194 -4.94 -19.36 -14.20
#